data_AF-A0A3C0ADG7-F1
#
_entry.id   AF-A0A3C0ADG7-F1
#
_cell.length_a   1.000
_cell.length_b   1.000
_cell.length_c   1.000
_cell.angle_alpha   90.00
_cell.angle_beta   90.00
_cell.angle_gamma   90.00
#
_symmetry.space_group_name_H-M   'P 1'
#
loop_
_entity.id
_entity.type
_entity.pdbx_description
1 polymer ?
#
loop_
_entity_poly.entity_id
_entity_poly.type
_entity_poly.pdbx_seq_one_letter_code
_entity_poly.pdbx_strand_id
1 'polypeptide(L)'
;ASESPGAALRTIILQSTFERQQQYQSNINTSLSMLTMSETSLGSVSDALNAAKAISLSGVGSTVTDAERVALADQIASLRTQVINAGNTTFRGQYLFSGSQTNVAPFEEGTDGLVVYRGDDHQIQSYINKQTLLPNNFDGISAFAASTPEFGSDINPALSLQTRISDLNGGRGVKLGSISVTLDNGTPQTQTVDLSGVETVQDLKTVLENAFAGGPLTLTVDIDPASASGLRLTPSAGTVAVSNVIGSSLATDL
;
A
#
# COMPACT_ATOMS: atom_id res chain seq x y z
N ALA A 1 -36.06 41.57 53.30
CA ALA A 1 -34.77 41.26 52.68
C ALA A 1 -33.68 41.25 53.76
N SER A 2 -33.40 40.08 54.34
CA SER A 2 -32.26 39.84 55.24
C SER A 2 -32.16 38.33 55.50
N GLU A 3 -31.96 37.54 54.44
CA GLU A 3 -31.51 36.15 54.57
C GLU A 3 -30.01 36.12 54.34
N SER A 4 -29.27 35.56 55.29
CA SER A 4 -27.84 35.70 55.51
C SER A 4 -26.98 35.65 54.23
N PRO A 5 -26.28 36.73 53.84
CA PRO A 5 -25.42 36.78 52.66
C PRO A 5 -24.37 35.64 52.59
N GLY A 6 -23.90 35.16 53.75
CA GLY A 6 -22.98 34.03 53.84
C GLY A 6 -23.61 32.64 53.62
N ALA A 7 -24.92 32.49 53.78
CA ALA A 7 -25.63 31.26 53.40
C ALA A 7 -25.89 31.24 51.88
N ALA A 8 -26.33 32.38 51.33
CA ALA A 8 -26.49 32.55 49.88
C ALA A 8 -25.17 32.32 49.12
N LEU A 9 -24.05 32.87 49.61
CA LEU A 9 -22.73 32.65 49.01
C LEU A 9 -22.30 31.18 49.03
N ARG A 10 -22.57 30.46 50.13
CA ARG A 10 -22.27 29.02 50.23
C ARG A 10 -23.09 28.19 49.25
N THR A 11 -24.38 28.50 49.09
CA THR A 11 -25.25 27.84 48.11
C THR A 11 -24.74 28.07 46.68
N ILE A 12 -24.33 29.29 46.34
CA ILE A 12 -23.77 29.62 45.02
C ILE A 12 -22.49 28.80 44.75
N ILE A 13 -21.58 28.72 45.72
CA ILE A 13 -20.34 27.94 45.59
C ILE A 13 -20.64 26.46 45.41
N LEU A 14 -21.58 25.91 46.19
CA LEU A 14 -21.98 24.50 46.09
C LEU A 14 -22.62 24.21 44.72
N GLN A 15 -23.50 25.09 44.25
CA GLN A 15 -24.15 24.98 42.94
C GLN A 15 -23.12 25.00 41.80
N SER A 16 -22.20 25.98 41.79
CA SER A 16 -21.09 26.03 40.82
C SER A 16 -20.19 24.79 40.90
N THR A 17 -19.97 24.25 42.10
CA THR A 17 -19.20 23.01 42.28
C THR A 17 -19.93 21.82 41.68
N PHE A 18 -21.24 21.72 41.90
CA PHE A 18 -22.09 20.66 41.38
C PHE A 18 -22.17 20.69 39.84
N GLU A 19 -22.38 21.86 39.24
CA GLU A 19 -22.38 22.04 37.78
C GLU A 19 -21.05 21.63 37.16
N ARG A 20 -19.93 21.95 37.82
CA ARG A 20 -18.61 21.53 37.36
C ARG A 20 -18.41 20.02 37.42
N GLN A 21 -18.91 19.37 38.47
CA GLN A 21 -18.89 17.90 38.56
C GLN A 21 -19.75 17.26 37.47
N GLN A 22 -20.92 17.82 37.15
CA GLN A 22 -21.73 17.35 36.02
C GLN A 22 -21.00 17.49 34.68
N GLN A 23 -20.30 18.61 34.46
CA GLN A 23 -19.50 18.79 33.25
C GLN A 23 -18.38 17.75 33.15
N TYR A 24 -17.68 17.46 34.25
CA TYR A 24 -16.66 16.40 34.27
C TYR A 24 -17.25 15.03 33.96
N GLN A 25 -18.41 14.68 34.52
CA GLN A 25 -19.08 13.42 34.20
C GLN A 25 -19.47 13.33 32.72
N SER A 26 -19.97 14.43 32.14
CA SER A 26 -20.30 14.50 30.71
C SER A 26 -19.06 14.33 29.84
N ASN A 27 -17.94 14.96 30.22
CA ASN A 27 -16.66 14.82 29.52
C ASN A 27 -16.17 13.36 29.58
N ILE A 28 -16.20 12.72 30.76
CA ILE A 28 -15.81 11.32 30.95
C ILE A 28 -16.65 10.40 30.07
N ASN A 29 -17.98 10.54 30.09
CA ASN A 29 -18.87 9.70 29.30
C ASN A 29 -18.65 9.86 27.79
N THR A 30 -18.38 11.10 27.35
CA THR A 30 -18.08 11.40 25.95
C THR A 30 -16.74 10.80 25.55
N SER A 31 -15.69 11.01 26.33
CA SER A 31 -14.37 10.42 26.07
C SER A 31 -14.42 8.90 26.05
N LEU A 32 -15.14 8.27 27.00
CA LEU A 32 -15.31 6.81 27.01
C LEU A 32 -15.98 6.32 25.72
N SER A 33 -17.05 6.99 25.28
CA SER A 33 -17.75 6.61 24.05
C SER A 33 -16.85 6.73 22.81
N MET A 34 -16.04 7.80 22.73
CA MET A 34 -15.07 7.98 21.65
C MET A 34 -13.99 6.90 21.68
N LEU A 35 -13.41 6.61 22.85
CA LEU A 35 -12.38 5.59 23.01
C LEU A 35 -12.89 4.19 22.65
N THR A 36 -14.10 3.82 23.09
CA THR A 36 -14.73 2.53 22.74
C THR A 36 -14.96 2.40 21.23
N MET A 37 -15.39 3.48 20.57
CA MET A 37 -15.59 3.49 19.13
C MET A 37 -14.25 3.40 18.37
N SER A 38 -13.22 4.11 18.84
CA SER A 38 -11.87 4.00 18.32
C SER A 38 -11.32 2.57 18.47
N GLU A 39 -11.49 1.95 19.63
CA GLU A 39 -11.07 0.56 19.89
C GLU A 39 -11.78 -0.43 18.95
N THR A 40 -13.09 -0.27 18.76
CA THR A 40 -13.87 -1.12 17.83
C THR A 40 -13.37 -0.98 16.39
N SER A 41 -13.06 0.25 15.97
CA SER A 41 -12.51 0.52 14.65
C SER A 41 -11.12 -0.10 14.48
N LEU A 42 -10.22 0.08 15.45
CA LEU A 42 -8.89 -0.53 15.44
C LEU A 42 -8.94 -2.06 15.47
N GLY A 43 -9.90 -2.65 16.19
CA GLY A 43 -10.17 -4.09 16.13
C GLY A 43 -10.53 -4.55 14.71
N SER A 44 -11.43 -3.83 14.05
CA SER A 44 -11.83 -4.10 12.66
C SER A 44 -10.65 -4.01 11.68
N VAL A 45 -9.72 -3.07 11.93
CA VAL A 45 -8.48 -2.92 11.14
C VAL A 45 -7.56 -4.10 11.36
N SER A 46 -7.33 -4.50 12.63
CA SER A 46 -6.53 -5.66 12.97
C SER A 46 -7.05 -6.94 12.29
N ASP A 47 -8.37 -7.16 12.31
CA ASP A 47 -9.00 -8.31 11.66
C ASP A 47 -8.81 -8.28 10.14
N ALA A 48 -8.99 -7.11 9.51
CA ALA A 48 -8.79 -6.96 8.08
C ALA A 48 -7.32 -7.21 7.66
N LEU A 49 -6.35 -6.73 8.45
CA LEU A 49 -4.92 -6.96 8.20
C LEU A 49 -4.55 -8.44 8.36
N ASN A 50 -5.10 -9.12 9.36
CA ASN A 50 -4.89 -10.56 9.55
C ASN A 50 -5.50 -11.37 8.39
N ALA A 51 -6.69 -10.99 7.92
CA ALA A 51 -7.31 -11.61 6.75
C ALA A 51 -6.48 -11.37 5.48
N ALA A 52 -6.00 -10.14 5.26
CA ALA A 52 -5.17 -9.81 4.11
C ALA A 52 -3.87 -10.64 4.12
N LYS A 53 -3.22 -10.77 5.28
CA LYS A 53 -2.04 -11.63 5.45
C LYS A 53 -2.35 -13.10 5.11
N ALA A 54 -3.47 -13.64 5.57
CA ALA A 54 -3.87 -15.01 5.27
C ALA A 54 -4.11 -15.23 3.77
N ILE A 55 -4.79 -14.29 3.11
CA ILE A 55 -5.03 -14.29 1.65
C ILE A 55 -3.69 -14.25 0.90
N SER A 56 -2.80 -13.31 1.26
CA SER A 56 -1.48 -13.20 0.65
C SER A 56 -0.68 -14.49 0.78
N LEU A 57 -0.69 -15.13 1.95
CA LEU A 57 -0.01 -16.42 2.14
C LEU A 57 -0.64 -17.54 1.31
N SER A 58 -1.96 -17.53 1.12
CA SER A 58 -2.65 -18.52 0.28
C SER A 58 -2.37 -18.35 -1.22
N GLY A 59 -2.08 -17.12 -1.65
CA GLY A 59 -1.66 -16.81 -3.01
C GLY A 59 -0.21 -17.19 -3.33
N VAL A 60 0.62 -17.45 -2.30
CA VAL A 60 2.02 -17.88 -2.46
C VAL A 60 2.06 -19.39 -2.70
N GLY A 61 1.99 -19.80 -3.97
CA GLY A 61 2.12 -21.20 -4.38
C GLY A 61 2.00 -21.40 -5.89
N SER A 62 2.65 -22.43 -6.42
CA SER A 62 2.70 -22.76 -7.86
C SER A 62 1.42 -23.39 -8.42
N THR A 63 0.39 -23.58 -7.59
CA THR A 63 -0.89 -24.22 -7.94
C THR A 63 -2.06 -23.25 -8.11
N VAL A 64 -1.87 -21.96 -7.84
CA VAL A 64 -2.93 -20.94 -7.96
C VAL A 64 -3.01 -20.48 -9.43
N THR A 65 -4.19 -20.55 -10.01
CA THR A 65 -4.45 -20.10 -11.39
C THR A 65 -4.53 -18.57 -11.47
N ASP A 66 -4.41 -18.02 -12.69
CA ASP A 66 -4.53 -16.57 -12.92
C ASP A 66 -5.89 -16.02 -12.46
N ALA A 67 -6.97 -16.73 -12.75
CA ALA A 67 -8.31 -16.34 -12.35
C ALA A 67 -8.46 -16.32 -10.81
N GLU A 68 -7.87 -17.29 -10.11
CA GLU A 68 -7.86 -17.31 -8.65
C GLU A 68 -7.00 -16.18 -8.08
N ARG A 69 -5.85 -15.86 -8.68
CA ARG A 69 -5.03 -14.72 -8.27
C ARG A 69 -5.77 -13.38 -8.37
N VAL A 70 -6.51 -13.16 -9.46
CA VAL A 70 -7.35 -11.95 -9.61
C VAL A 70 -8.42 -11.91 -8.52
N ALA A 71 -9.09 -13.03 -8.24
CA ALA A 71 -10.09 -13.09 -7.18
C ALA A 71 -9.51 -12.80 -5.78
N LEU A 72 -8.30 -13.30 -5.48
CA LEU A 72 -7.60 -12.99 -4.22
C LEU A 72 -7.22 -11.50 -4.13
N ALA A 73 -6.80 -10.90 -5.25
CA ALA A 73 -6.51 -9.46 -5.31
C ALA A 73 -7.75 -8.61 -5.03
N ASP A 74 -8.92 -8.98 -5.58
CA ASP A 74 -10.20 -8.30 -5.32
C ASP A 74 -10.62 -8.39 -3.84
N GLN A 75 -10.34 -9.52 -3.18
CA GLN A 75 -10.56 -9.66 -1.74
C GLN A 75 -9.65 -8.74 -0.92
N ILE A 76 -8.36 -8.64 -1.28
CA ILE A 76 -7.43 -7.71 -0.63
C ILE A 76 -7.87 -6.26 -0.84
N ALA A 77 -8.33 -5.89 -2.05
CA ALA A 77 -8.86 -4.55 -2.33
C ALA A 77 -10.09 -4.23 -1.48
N SER A 78 -10.96 -5.21 -1.23
CA SER A 78 -12.12 -5.07 -0.35
C SER A 78 -11.70 -4.86 1.12
N LEU A 79 -10.70 -5.61 1.59
CA LEU A 79 -10.14 -5.44 2.94
C LEU A 79 -9.46 -4.07 3.12
N ARG A 80 -8.74 -3.59 2.10
CA ARG A 80 -8.18 -2.23 2.09
C ARG A 80 -9.28 -1.18 2.24
N THR A 81 -10.38 -1.33 1.50
CA THR A 81 -11.55 -0.44 1.62
C THR A 81 -12.13 -0.47 3.03
N GLN A 82 -12.21 -1.65 3.66
CA GLN A 82 -12.66 -1.79 5.04
C GLN A 82 -11.73 -1.04 6.03
N VAL A 83 -10.42 -1.13 5.85
CA VAL A 83 -9.44 -0.41 6.69
C VAL A 83 -9.59 1.11 6.54
N ILE A 84 -9.75 1.61 5.31
CA ILE A 84 -9.97 3.05 5.05
C ILE A 84 -11.27 3.52 5.74
N ASN A 85 -12.36 2.76 5.60
CA ASN A 85 -13.64 3.09 6.22
C ASN A 85 -13.55 3.09 7.75
N ALA A 86 -12.83 2.12 8.33
CA ALA A 86 -12.57 2.08 9.76
C ALA A 86 -11.77 3.32 10.22
N GLY A 87 -10.70 3.69 9.49
CA GLY A 87 -9.94 4.91 9.74
C GLY A 87 -10.77 6.20 9.60
N ASN A 88 -11.83 6.19 8.79
CA ASN A 88 -12.77 7.30 8.63
C ASN A 88 -13.98 7.25 9.56
N THR A 89 -13.93 6.47 10.65
CA THR A 89 -15.03 6.40 11.63
C THR A 89 -15.29 7.76 12.27
N THR A 90 -16.58 8.09 12.45
CA THR A 90 -17.02 9.36 13.05
C THR A 90 -17.81 9.14 14.33
N PHE A 91 -17.69 10.08 15.26
CA PHE A 91 -18.52 10.21 16.44
C PHE A 91 -19.16 11.60 16.48
N ARG A 92 -20.49 11.66 16.44
CA ARG A 92 -21.26 12.93 16.40
C ARG A 92 -20.79 13.89 15.27
N GLY A 93 -20.46 13.33 14.11
CA GLY A 93 -20.01 14.08 12.93
C GLY A 93 -18.53 14.49 12.96
N GLN A 94 -17.78 14.07 13.98
CA GLN A 94 -16.34 14.32 14.09
C GLN A 94 -15.54 13.05 13.82
N TYR A 95 -14.52 13.13 12.98
CA TYR A 95 -13.61 12.02 12.71
C TYR A 95 -12.74 11.70 13.93
N LEU A 96 -12.64 10.41 14.25
CA LEU A 96 -11.94 9.94 15.45
C LEU A 96 -10.41 9.91 15.31
N PHE A 97 -9.93 9.85 14.06
CA PHE A 97 -8.53 9.60 13.73
C PHE A 97 -7.87 10.75 12.95
N SER A 98 -8.46 11.95 12.96
CA SER A 98 -7.95 13.11 12.21
C SER A 98 -7.14 14.10 13.06
N GLY A 99 -6.78 13.71 14.28
CA GLY A 99 -6.14 14.61 15.24
C GLY A 99 -7.07 15.79 15.60
N SER A 100 -6.56 17.01 15.59
CA SER A 100 -7.34 18.20 15.92
C SER A 100 -8.29 18.64 14.78
N GLN A 101 -8.08 18.14 13.55
CA GLN A 101 -8.91 18.43 12.38
C GLN A 101 -10.16 17.55 12.31
N THR A 102 -11.02 17.62 13.33
CA THR A 102 -12.14 16.68 13.48
C THR A 102 -13.22 16.75 12.39
N ASN A 103 -13.22 17.79 11.57
CA ASN A 103 -14.15 17.95 10.44
C ASN A 103 -13.57 17.51 9.09
N VAL A 104 -12.34 16.99 9.06
CA VAL A 104 -11.65 16.53 7.85
C VAL A 104 -11.56 15.02 7.89
N ALA A 105 -11.96 14.36 6.79
CA ALA A 105 -11.79 12.91 6.66
C ALA A 105 -10.29 12.56 6.68
N PRO A 106 -9.83 11.74 7.63
CA PRO A 106 -8.41 11.48 7.81
C PRO A 106 -7.79 10.69 6.66
N PHE A 107 -8.51 9.76 6.04
CA PHE A 107 -7.97 8.91 4.98
C PHE A 107 -8.72 9.12 3.66
N GLU A 108 -8.00 9.51 2.63
CA GLU A 108 -8.53 9.73 1.28
C GLU A 108 -7.75 8.90 0.27
N GLU A 109 -8.45 8.20 -0.62
CA GLU A 109 -7.82 7.45 -1.71
C GLU A 109 -7.55 8.37 -2.91
N GLY A 110 -6.29 8.46 -3.32
CA GLY A 110 -5.83 9.19 -4.49
C GLY A 110 -6.10 8.44 -5.80
N THR A 111 -5.98 9.16 -6.92
CA THR A 111 -6.16 8.60 -8.27
C THR A 111 -5.08 7.59 -8.68
N ASP A 112 -3.96 7.60 -7.97
CA ASP A 112 -2.83 6.67 -8.09
C ASP A 112 -3.01 5.40 -7.25
N GLY A 113 -4.12 5.27 -6.53
CA GLY A 113 -4.40 4.15 -5.62
C GLY A 113 -3.67 4.26 -4.27
N LEU A 114 -2.96 5.36 -4.01
CA LEU A 114 -2.35 5.62 -2.71
C LEU A 114 -3.40 6.19 -1.74
N VAL A 115 -3.26 5.86 -0.45
CA VAL A 115 -4.09 6.47 0.60
C VAL A 115 -3.31 7.61 1.24
N VAL A 116 -3.90 8.80 1.24
CA VAL A 116 -3.31 10.01 1.80
C VAL A 116 -3.96 10.30 3.15
N TYR A 117 -3.12 10.58 4.15
CA TYR A 117 -3.56 11.10 5.43
C TYR A 117 -3.73 12.62 5.37
N ARG A 118 -4.91 13.12 5.77
CA ARG A 118 -5.29 14.55 5.73
C ARG A 118 -5.46 15.19 7.12
N GLY A 119 -5.35 14.40 8.19
CA GLY A 119 -5.41 14.93 9.55
C GLY A 119 -4.08 15.55 10.00
N ASP A 120 -4.01 15.93 11.28
CA ASP A 120 -2.76 16.31 11.93
C ASP A 120 -2.36 15.28 13.02
N ASP A 121 -1.26 15.56 13.72
CA ASP A 121 -0.70 14.77 14.82
C ASP A 121 -1.12 15.28 16.21
N HIS A 122 -2.08 16.22 16.29
CA HIS A 122 -2.47 16.86 17.54
C HIS A 122 -3.62 16.12 18.21
N GLN A 123 -3.49 15.87 19.51
CA GLN A 123 -4.54 15.26 20.32
C GLN A 123 -5.44 16.32 20.95
N ILE A 124 -6.73 16.01 21.02
CA ILE A 124 -7.73 16.76 21.77
C ILE A 124 -7.80 16.17 23.18
N GLN A 125 -7.87 17.04 24.17
CA GLN A 125 -7.92 16.66 25.57
C GLN A 125 -9.14 17.25 26.27
N SER A 126 -9.72 16.50 27.19
CA SER A 126 -10.85 16.93 28.02
C SER A 126 -10.53 16.84 29.50
N TYR A 127 -10.98 17.83 30.28
CA TYR A 127 -10.89 17.78 31.74
C TYR A 127 -11.86 16.73 32.29
N ILE A 128 -11.33 15.78 33.05
CA ILE A 128 -12.12 14.75 33.77
C ILE A 128 -12.21 15.03 35.27
N ASN A 129 -11.41 15.97 35.77
CA ASN A 129 -11.51 16.55 37.09
C ASN A 129 -10.81 17.93 37.09
N LYS A 130 -10.58 18.53 38.27
CA LYS A 130 -9.97 19.86 38.41
C LYS A 130 -8.54 19.98 37.87
N GLN A 131 -7.79 18.89 37.80
CA GLN A 131 -6.34 18.90 37.50
C GLN A 131 -5.91 17.88 36.43
N THR A 132 -6.82 17.03 35.96
CA THR A 132 -6.51 15.96 35.00
C THR A 132 -7.17 16.23 33.66
N LEU A 133 -6.32 16.36 32.64
CA LEU A 133 -6.66 16.32 31.22
C LEU A 133 -6.44 14.90 30.71
N LEU A 134 -7.40 14.39 29.94
CA LEU A 134 -7.31 13.09 29.29
C LEU A 134 -7.44 13.28 27.77
N PRO A 135 -6.49 12.76 26.96
CA PRO A 135 -6.66 12.64 25.52
C PRO A 135 -7.92 11.83 25.20
N ASN A 136 -8.73 12.30 24.25
CA ASN A 136 -10.00 11.67 23.91
C ASN A 136 -10.13 11.26 22.43
N ASN A 137 -9.09 11.48 21.63
CA ASN A 137 -8.97 11.02 20.26
C ASN A 137 -7.54 10.55 19.97
N PHE A 138 -7.35 9.98 18.78
CA PHE A 138 -6.05 9.56 18.27
C PHE A 138 -5.80 10.24 16.93
N ASP A 139 -4.55 10.44 16.56
CA ASP A 139 -4.15 10.79 15.21
C ASP A 139 -3.95 9.54 14.36
N GLY A 140 -4.24 9.62 13.07
CA GLY A 140 -4.10 8.50 12.14
C GLY A 140 -2.65 8.09 11.93
N ILE A 141 -1.69 8.99 12.18
CA ILE A 141 -0.25 8.68 12.10
C ILE A 141 0.11 7.65 13.18
N SER A 142 -0.26 7.88 14.43
CA SER A 142 0.03 6.99 15.55
C SER A 142 -0.85 5.73 15.51
N ALA A 143 -2.12 5.87 15.12
CA ALA A 143 -3.08 4.78 15.13
C ALA A 143 -2.88 3.77 13.97
N PHE A 144 -2.47 4.25 12.80
CA PHE A 144 -2.37 3.44 11.57
C PHE A 144 -0.96 3.40 10.98
N ALA A 145 0.04 3.99 11.65
CA ALA A 145 1.35 4.25 11.05
C ALA A 145 1.22 5.01 9.72
N ALA A 146 0.27 5.95 9.63
CA ALA A 146 -0.03 6.67 8.38
C ALA A 146 1.07 7.66 7.95
N SER A 147 2.12 7.82 8.77
CA SER A 147 3.38 8.40 8.31
C SER A 147 3.97 7.47 7.28
N THR A 148 4.29 8.01 6.10
CA THR A 148 4.89 7.32 4.96
C THR A 148 5.68 6.09 5.39
N PRO A 149 5.25 4.88 5.00
CA PRO A 149 6.06 3.72 5.25
C PRO A 149 7.38 3.96 4.52
N GLU A 150 8.49 3.75 5.21
CA GLU A 150 9.63 3.12 4.54
C GLU A 150 9.12 1.75 4.09
N PHE A 151 8.35 1.69 3.00
CA PHE A 151 8.16 0.43 2.30
C PHE A 151 9.56 0.06 1.82
N GLY A 152 10.18 -0.84 2.59
CA GLY A 152 11.45 -1.42 2.26
C GLY A 152 11.34 -2.10 0.92
N SER A 153 12.07 -1.57 -0.06
CA SER A 153 12.31 -2.15 -1.39
C SER A 153 11.05 -2.50 -2.21
N ASP A 154 11.28 -2.63 -3.52
CA ASP A 154 10.33 -3.22 -4.46
C ASP A 154 9.75 -4.53 -3.90
N ILE A 155 8.42 -4.60 -3.77
CA ILE A 155 7.69 -5.81 -3.29
C ILE A 155 7.33 -6.72 -4.46
N ASN A 156 7.69 -6.36 -5.70
CA ASN A 156 7.61 -7.29 -6.80
C ASN A 156 8.48 -8.52 -6.49
N PRO A 157 7.97 -9.75 -6.72
CA PRO A 157 8.78 -10.94 -6.57
C PRO A 157 9.99 -10.84 -7.50
N ALA A 158 11.18 -11.14 -6.97
CA ALA A 158 12.39 -11.20 -7.78
C ALA A 158 12.17 -12.15 -8.98
N LEU A 159 12.64 -11.73 -10.15
CA LEU A 159 12.60 -12.54 -11.34
C LEU A 159 13.41 -13.82 -11.08
N SER A 160 12.91 -14.96 -11.57
CA SER A 160 13.65 -16.21 -11.65
C SER A 160 13.57 -16.74 -13.07
N LEU A 161 14.44 -17.67 -13.44
CA LEU A 161 14.37 -18.34 -14.74
C LEU A 161 13.06 -19.12 -14.91
N GLN A 162 12.38 -19.48 -13.81
CA GLN A 162 11.09 -20.17 -13.83
C GLN A 162 9.88 -19.22 -13.87
N THR A 163 10.09 -17.90 -13.75
CA THR A 163 9.01 -16.91 -13.82
C THR A 163 8.37 -16.99 -15.21
N ARG A 164 7.03 -17.09 -15.27
CA ARG A 164 6.30 -17.16 -16.54
C ARG A 164 6.20 -15.78 -17.16
N ILE A 165 6.21 -15.71 -18.49
CA ILE A 165 6.00 -14.45 -19.21
C ILE A 165 4.62 -13.86 -18.93
N SER A 166 3.61 -14.71 -18.67
CA SER A 166 2.26 -14.28 -18.26
C SER A 166 2.22 -13.62 -16.89
N ASP A 167 3.18 -13.92 -16.00
CA ASP A 167 3.21 -13.38 -14.64
C ASP A 167 3.91 -12.01 -14.57
N LEU A 168 4.56 -11.58 -15.66
CA LEU A 168 5.25 -10.29 -15.74
C LEU A 168 4.26 -9.10 -15.70
N ASN A 169 4.78 -7.90 -15.42
CA ASN A 169 4.01 -6.66 -15.38
C ASN A 169 2.80 -6.69 -14.43
N GLY A 170 2.96 -7.37 -13.28
CA GLY A 170 1.92 -7.55 -12.26
C GLY A 170 0.87 -8.59 -12.66
N GLY A 171 1.25 -9.65 -13.39
CA GLY A 171 0.34 -10.68 -13.87
C GLY A 171 -0.49 -10.30 -15.10
N ARG A 172 -0.21 -9.15 -15.72
CA ARG A 172 -0.80 -8.78 -17.02
C ARG A 172 -0.14 -9.54 -18.17
N GLY A 173 1.07 -10.04 -17.92
CA GLY A 173 1.91 -10.70 -18.89
C GLY A 173 2.47 -9.74 -19.93
N VAL A 174 3.11 -10.33 -20.93
CA VAL A 174 3.62 -9.62 -22.10
C VAL A 174 3.05 -10.25 -23.36
N LYS A 175 2.59 -9.43 -24.30
CA LYS A 175 2.10 -9.91 -25.60
C LYS A 175 3.29 -10.34 -26.45
N LEU A 176 3.47 -11.66 -26.57
CA LEU A 176 4.53 -12.26 -27.36
C LEU A 176 4.40 -11.97 -28.87
N GLY A 177 5.53 -12.05 -29.55
CA GLY A 177 5.73 -11.68 -30.94
C GLY A 177 7.22 -11.69 -31.28
N SER A 178 7.62 -10.98 -32.33
CA SER A 178 9.03 -10.90 -32.70
C SER A 178 9.67 -9.58 -32.27
N ILE A 179 10.94 -9.64 -31.91
CA ILE A 179 11.79 -8.48 -31.62
C ILE A 179 13.00 -8.48 -32.54
N SER A 180 13.58 -7.31 -32.78
CA SER A 180 14.83 -7.19 -33.52
C SER A 180 15.96 -6.85 -32.56
N VAL A 181 16.98 -7.70 -32.52
CA VAL A 181 18.16 -7.55 -31.68
C VAL A 181 19.36 -7.27 -32.57
N THR A 182 20.09 -6.20 -32.27
CA THR A 182 21.28 -5.79 -32.98
C THR A 182 22.48 -5.84 -32.04
N LEU A 183 23.52 -6.58 -32.42
CA LEU A 183 24.83 -6.57 -31.78
C LEU A 183 25.79 -5.77 -32.64
N ASP A 184 26.55 -4.84 -32.06
CA ASP A 184 27.49 -4.01 -32.81
C ASP A 184 28.85 -3.90 -32.11
N ASN A 185 29.89 -4.37 -32.80
CA ASN A 185 31.30 -4.20 -32.46
C ASN A 185 32.10 -3.64 -33.67
N GLY A 186 31.52 -2.66 -34.36
CA GLY A 186 32.07 -2.03 -35.57
C GLY A 186 31.46 -2.56 -36.88
N THR A 187 30.63 -3.61 -36.82
CA THR A 187 29.79 -4.07 -37.93
C THR A 187 28.48 -4.60 -37.34
N PRO A 188 27.35 -3.89 -37.52
CA PRO A 188 26.08 -4.27 -36.92
C PRO A 188 25.57 -5.62 -37.44
N GLN A 189 25.24 -6.53 -36.53
CA GLN A 189 24.59 -7.81 -36.79
C GLN A 189 23.18 -7.76 -36.23
N THR A 190 22.18 -7.71 -37.10
CA THR A 190 20.76 -7.64 -36.69
C THR A 190 20.07 -8.96 -36.98
N GLN A 191 19.42 -9.53 -35.97
CA GLN A 191 18.52 -10.67 -36.12
C GLN A 191 17.12 -10.34 -35.65
N THR A 192 16.13 -10.92 -36.32
CA THR A 192 14.75 -10.95 -35.83
C THR A 192 14.56 -12.25 -35.07
N VAL A 193 14.18 -12.14 -33.81
CA VAL A 193 13.98 -13.27 -32.90
C VAL A 193 12.48 -13.40 -32.63
N ASP A 194 11.94 -14.58 -32.87
CA ASP A 194 10.54 -14.90 -32.59
C ASP A 194 10.40 -15.44 -31.17
N LEU A 195 9.61 -14.75 -30.34
CA LEU A 195 9.34 -15.12 -28.96
C LEU A 195 7.91 -15.67 -28.79
N SER A 196 7.16 -15.90 -29.86
CA SER A 196 5.74 -16.31 -29.78
C SER A 196 5.50 -17.62 -29.00
N GLY A 197 6.51 -18.49 -28.91
CA GLY A 197 6.44 -19.79 -28.23
C GLY A 197 7.07 -19.83 -26.83
N VAL A 198 7.44 -18.68 -26.27
CA VAL A 198 8.12 -18.60 -24.97
C VAL A 198 7.09 -18.65 -23.83
N GLU A 199 7.29 -19.52 -22.83
CA GLU A 199 6.42 -19.58 -21.66
C GLU A 199 7.08 -18.98 -20.41
N THR A 200 8.40 -19.13 -20.28
CA THR A 200 9.18 -18.69 -19.10
C THR A 200 10.35 -17.78 -19.46
N VAL A 201 10.91 -17.10 -18.46
CA VAL A 201 12.16 -16.33 -18.60
C VAL A 201 13.32 -17.22 -19.06
N GLN A 202 13.35 -18.50 -18.66
CA GLN A 202 14.34 -19.47 -19.16
C GLN A 202 14.20 -19.70 -20.66
N ASP A 203 12.97 -19.84 -21.17
CA ASP A 203 12.73 -20.02 -22.60
C ASP A 203 13.16 -18.78 -23.37
N LEU A 204 12.86 -17.59 -22.83
CA LEU A 204 13.24 -16.32 -23.41
C LEU A 204 14.77 -16.17 -23.50
N LYS A 205 15.48 -16.49 -22.40
CA LYS A 205 16.95 -16.58 -22.37
C LYS A 205 17.44 -17.53 -23.45
N THR A 206 16.91 -18.74 -23.50
CA THR A 206 17.36 -19.79 -24.43
C THR A 206 17.18 -19.37 -25.89
N VAL A 207 16.04 -18.79 -26.24
CA VAL A 207 15.74 -18.35 -27.61
C VAL A 207 16.65 -17.18 -28.02
N LEU A 208 16.87 -16.20 -27.13
CA LEU A 208 17.76 -15.07 -27.39
C LEU A 208 19.22 -15.47 -27.55
N GLU A 209 19.73 -16.35 -26.67
CA GLU A 209 21.12 -16.81 -26.74
C GLU A 209 21.36 -17.69 -27.98
N ASN A 210 20.41 -18.57 -28.31
CA ASN A 210 20.50 -19.44 -29.49
C ASN A 210 20.50 -18.67 -30.81
N ALA A 211 19.81 -17.52 -30.89
CA ALA A 211 19.84 -16.67 -32.07
C ALA A 211 21.29 -16.27 -32.44
N PHE A 212 22.17 -16.10 -31.46
CA PHE A 212 23.54 -15.63 -31.68
C PHE A 212 24.63 -16.68 -31.41
N ALA A 213 24.28 -17.91 -31.02
CA ALA A 213 25.23 -18.94 -30.58
C ALA A 213 26.25 -19.39 -31.67
N GLY A 214 25.94 -19.21 -32.96
CA GLY A 214 26.83 -19.54 -34.08
C GLY A 214 27.50 -18.34 -34.76
N GLY A 215 27.27 -17.13 -34.23
CA GLY A 215 27.75 -15.89 -34.84
C GLY A 215 29.16 -15.47 -34.37
N PRO A 216 29.76 -14.48 -35.03
CA PRO A 216 31.02 -13.87 -34.58
C PRO A 216 30.86 -13.08 -33.25
N LEU A 217 29.64 -12.68 -32.92
CA LEU A 217 29.25 -12.09 -31.65
C LEU A 217 28.19 -12.98 -31.01
N THR A 218 28.35 -13.29 -29.72
CA THR A 218 27.36 -14.03 -28.93
C THR A 218 26.67 -13.11 -27.95
N LEU A 219 25.51 -13.55 -27.46
CA LEU A 219 24.70 -12.83 -26.48
C LEU A 219 24.51 -13.73 -25.26
N THR A 220 24.63 -13.15 -24.07
CA THR A 220 24.27 -13.79 -22.80
C THR A 220 23.16 -12.98 -22.14
N VAL A 221 22.09 -13.64 -21.72
CA VAL A 221 20.91 -13.01 -21.11
C VAL A 221 20.74 -13.53 -19.70
N ASP A 222 21.00 -12.70 -18.70
CA ASP A 222 20.82 -13.08 -17.29
C ASP A 222 19.85 -12.14 -16.60
N ILE A 223 19.36 -12.55 -15.43
CA ILE A 223 18.58 -11.67 -14.56
C ILE A 223 19.53 -10.64 -13.99
N ASP A 224 19.17 -9.36 -14.07
CA ASP A 224 20.01 -8.28 -13.59
C ASP A 224 20.21 -8.41 -12.07
N PRO A 225 21.45 -8.65 -11.59
CA PRO A 225 21.70 -8.87 -10.17
C PRO A 225 21.53 -7.59 -9.34
N ALA A 226 21.46 -6.40 -9.95
CA ALA A 226 21.30 -5.14 -9.25
C ALA A 226 19.83 -4.81 -8.95
N SER A 227 18.94 -5.03 -9.93
CA SER A 227 17.51 -4.79 -9.76
C SER A 227 16.74 -6.03 -9.31
N ALA A 228 17.19 -7.23 -9.66
CA ALA A 228 16.45 -8.50 -9.55
C ALA A 228 15.07 -8.50 -10.24
N SER A 229 14.71 -7.43 -10.96
CA SER A 229 13.41 -7.21 -11.62
C SER A 229 13.54 -7.06 -13.14
N GLY A 230 14.76 -6.94 -13.67
CA GLY A 230 15.02 -6.76 -15.10
C GLY A 230 15.91 -7.84 -15.71
N LEU A 231 15.96 -7.88 -17.05
CA LEU A 231 16.88 -8.72 -17.80
C LEU A 231 18.11 -7.91 -18.23
N ARG A 232 19.30 -8.50 -18.07
CA ARG A 232 20.56 -7.95 -18.53
C ARG A 232 21.06 -8.73 -19.74
N LEU A 233 21.13 -8.03 -20.87
CA LEU A 233 21.70 -8.54 -22.11
C LEU A 233 23.17 -8.12 -22.20
N THR A 234 24.08 -9.11 -22.29
CA THR A 234 25.53 -8.88 -22.34
C THR A 234 26.08 -9.48 -23.65
N PRO A 235 26.51 -8.68 -24.63
CA PRO A 235 27.18 -9.19 -25.82
C PRO A 235 28.62 -9.64 -25.51
N SER A 236 29.19 -10.54 -26.32
CA SER A 236 30.59 -10.96 -26.16
C SER A 236 31.60 -9.84 -26.42
N ALA A 237 31.23 -8.85 -27.24
CA ALA A 237 31.96 -7.60 -27.46
C ALA A 237 31.01 -6.52 -28.01
N GLY A 238 31.31 -5.26 -27.73
CA GLY A 238 30.57 -4.11 -28.27
C GLY A 238 29.28 -3.79 -27.51
N THR A 239 28.25 -3.39 -28.25
CA THR A 239 26.96 -2.93 -27.72
C THR A 239 25.80 -3.81 -28.19
N VAL A 240 24.71 -3.80 -27.43
CA VAL A 240 23.45 -4.47 -27.77
C VAL A 240 22.34 -3.43 -27.85
N ALA A 241 21.50 -3.53 -28.87
CA ALA A 241 20.28 -2.76 -29.02
C ALA A 241 19.10 -3.70 -29.29
N VAL A 242 17.97 -3.46 -28.62
CA VAL A 242 16.72 -4.20 -28.83
C VAL A 242 15.68 -3.21 -29.35
N SER A 243 14.96 -3.59 -30.40
CA SER A 243 13.93 -2.76 -31.01
C SER A 243 12.71 -3.58 -31.41
N ASN A 244 11.57 -2.90 -31.48
CA ASN A 244 10.32 -3.48 -31.92
C ASN A 244 10.33 -3.74 -33.44
N VAL A 245 9.84 -4.91 -33.84
CA VAL A 245 9.48 -5.17 -35.24
C VAL A 245 8.16 -4.45 -35.56
N ILE A 246 7.93 -4.08 -36.82
CA ILE A 246 6.71 -3.38 -37.26
C ILE A 246 5.46 -4.15 -36.80
N GLY A 247 4.63 -3.52 -35.97
CA GLY A 247 3.41 -4.12 -35.40
C GLY A 247 3.58 -4.80 -34.02
N SER A 248 4.77 -4.76 -33.43
CA SER A 248 5.09 -5.29 -32.10
C SER A 248 5.38 -4.15 -31.10
N SER A 249 4.97 -4.32 -29.84
CA SER A 249 5.39 -3.48 -28.68
C SER A 249 6.30 -4.24 -27.70
N LEU A 250 6.59 -5.50 -28.03
CA LEU A 250 7.21 -6.48 -27.14
C LEU A 250 8.56 -6.03 -26.56
N ALA A 251 9.40 -5.35 -27.35
CA ALA A 251 10.70 -4.87 -26.88
C ALA A 251 10.60 -3.73 -25.85
N THR A 252 9.44 -3.10 -25.73
CA THR A 252 9.17 -2.06 -24.73
C THR A 252 8.47 -2.61 -23.49
N ASP A 253 7.76 -3.73 -23.65
CA ASP A 253 7.01 -4.40 -22.59
C ASP A 253 7.85 -5.45 -21.82
N LEU A 254 9.05 -5.79 -22.32
CA LEU A 254 10.11 -6.65 -21.73
C LEU A 254 11.26 -5.80 -21.18
#